data_AF-A0A3A8TJU4-F1
#
_entry.id   AF-A0A3A8TJU4-F1
#
_cell.length_a   1.000
_cell.length_b   1.000
_cell.length_c   1.000
_cell.angle_alpha   90.00
_cell.angle_beta   90.00
_cell.angle_gamma   90.00
#
_symmetry.space_group_name_H-M   'P 1'
#
loop_
_entity.id
_entity.type
_entity.pdbx_description
1 polymer ?
#
loop_
_entity_poly.entity_id
_entity_poly.type
_entity_poly.pdbx_seq_one_letter_code
_entity_poly.pdbx_strand_id
1 'polypeptide(L)'
;DEDKDARSVRLDLYVKDGKGSVYNVEMQSIDTKELPKRSRYYGSMIDLQELDKGEPYWNLKKSYVIFICTFDLFGEGRHRYTFENRCREDYGIALGDEAIKMFLNTEGTKEDIGSGLKAFLDYMGGRESDSALVRKLDEEVNRAKKNREWRREYMTLLMRDQENIEKG
;
A
#
# COMPACT_ATOMS: atom_id res chain seq x y z
N ASP A 1 -1.35 -14.13 -32.57
CA ASP A 1 -1.31 -12.98 -31.66
C ASP A 1 -1.71 -13.44 -30.28
N GLU A 2 -0.70 -13.77 -29.49
CA GLU A 2 -0.86 -14.26 -28.12
C GLU A 2 -1.35 -13.09 -27.24
N ASP A 3 -2.61 -13.17 -26.82
CA ASP A 3 -3.13 -12.44 -25.68
C ASP A 3 -2.16 -12.69 -24.51
N LYS A 4 -1.34 -11.69 -24.19
CA LYS A 4 -0.62 -11.67 -22.93
C LYS A 4 -1.69 -11.67 -21.86
N ASP A 5 -1.90 -12.82 -21.22
CA ASP A 5 -2.61 -12.96 -19.95
C ASP A 5 -2.08 -11.87 -19.02
N ALA A 6 -2.78 -10.74 -18.98
CA ALA A 6 -2.48 -9.66 -18.08
C ALA A 6 -2.59 -10.29 -16.71
N ARG A 7 -1.47 -10.34 -15.96
CA ARG A 7 -1.49 -10.80 -14.57
C ARG A 7 -2.63 -10.07 -13.89
N SER A 8 -3.71 -10.79 -13.60
CA SER A 8 -4.91 -10.24 -12.99
C SER A 8 -4.53 -9.77 -11.61
N VAL A 9 -4.06 -8.53 -11.51
CA VAL A 9 -3.72 -7.93 -10.24
C VAL A 9 -5.00 -7.41 -9.65
N ARG A 10 -5.40 -8.09 -8.58
CA ARG A 10 -6.52 -7.72 -7.77
C ARG A 10 -6.02 -6.72 -6.72
N LEU A 11 -6.31 -5.44 -6.93
CA LEU A 11 -5.97 -4.35 -6.01
C LEU A 11 -6.68 -4.59 -4.66
N ASP A 12 -5.94 -4.72 -3.56
CA ASP A 12 -6.49 -5.19 -2.27
C ASP A 12 -7.42 -4.17 -1.59
N LEU A 13 -7.07 -2.89 -1.61
CA LEU A 13 -7.93 -1.79 -1.15
C LEU A 13 -7.81 -0.62 -2.11
N TYR A 14 -8.86 -0.40 -2.90
CA TYR A 14 -9.01 0.73 -3.80
C TYR A 14 -9.94 1.75 -3.14
N VAL A 15 -9.40 2.91 -2.74
CA VAL A 15 -10.17 3.97 -2.08
C VAL A 15 -10.10 5.23 -2.94
N LYS A 16 -11.26 5.80 -3.26
CA LYS A 16 -11.39 7.19 -3.71
C LYS A 16 -11.72 8.03 -2.49
N ASP A 17 -10.83 8.93 -2.10
CA ASP A 17 -11.18 9.90 -1.06
C ASP A 17 -12.12 10.98 -1.62
N GLY A 18 -12.77 11.74 -0.74
CA GLY A 18 -13.62 12.87 -1.14
C GLY A 18 -12.87 14.01 -1.84
N LYS A 19 -11.55 13.89 -2.04
CA LYS A 19 -10.67 14.82 -2.74
C LYS A 19 -10.20 14.28 -4.09
N GLY A 20 -10.67 13.08 -4.48
CA GLY A 20 -10.37 12.48 -5.78
C GLY A 20 -9.03 11.76 -5.87
N SER A 21 -8.30 11.52 -4.77
CA SER A 21 -7.09 10.69 -4.83
C SER A 21 -7.41 9.21 -4.81
N VAL A 22 -6.55 8.42 -5.47
CA VAL A 22 -6.68 6.96 -5.58
C VAL A 22 -5.57 6.27 -4.81
N TYR A 23 -5.93 5.26 -4.03
CA TYR A 23 -4.98 4.50 -3.22
C TYR A 23 -5.06 3.02 -3.57
N ASN A 24 -3.90 2.40 -3.74
CA ASN A 24 -3.72 0.95 -3.70
C ASN A 24 -2.83 0.63 -2.49
N VAL A 25 -3.35 -0.18 -1.55
CA VAL A 25 -2.63 -0.58 -0.35
C VAL A 25 -2.49 -2.10 -0.33
N GLU A 26 -1.28 -2.61 -0.12
CA GLU A 26 -0.99 -4.04 -0.03
C GLU A 26 -0.06 -4.32 1.17
N MET A 27 -0.29 -5.44 1.86
CA MET A 27 0.60 -5.93 2.91
C MET A 27 1.62 -6.91 2.31
N GLN A 28 2.87 -6.83 2.75
CA GLN A 28 3.92 -7.74 2.30
C GLN A 28 4.72 -8.29 3.48
N SER A 29 4.60 -9.59 3.68
CA SER A 29 5.27 -10.29 4.79
C SER A 29 6.68 -10.81 4.44
N ILE A 30 6.98 -10.94 3.14
CA ILE A 30 8.26 -11.48 2.66
C ILE A 30 8.88 -10.56 1.62
N ASP A 31 10.19 -10.38 1.67
CA ASP A 31 10.93 -9.61 0.67
C ASP A 31 11.15 -10.42 -0.62
N THR A 32 10.20 -10.28 -1.55
CA THR A 32 10.26 -10.89 -2.87
C THR A 32 11.25 -10.20 -3.82
N LYS A 33 11.90 -9.10 -3.41
CA LYS A 33 12.82 -8.27 -4.22
C LYS A 33 12.19 -7.60 -5.44
N GLU A 34 10.88 -7.76 -5.66
CA GLU A 34 10.16 -7.18 -6.81
C GLU A 34 9.25 -6.01 -6.45
N LEU A 35 9.09 -5.66 -5.18
CA LEU A 35 8.15 -4.61 -4.74
C LEU A 35 8.34 -3.27 -5.45
N PRO A 36 9.56 -2.77 -5.71
CA PRO A 36 9.72 -1.55 -6.50
C PRO A 36 9.15 -1.68 -7.93
N LYS A 37 9.36 -2.83 -8.60
CA LYS A 37 8.83 -3.07 -9.95
C LYS A 37 7.31 -3.29 -9.93
N ARG A 38 6.78 -3.98 -8.91
CA ARG A 38 5.35 -4.15 -8.69
C ARG A 38 4.66 -2.80 -8.44
N SER A 39 5.27 -1.92 -7.65
CA SER A 39 4.73 -0.58 -7.41
C SER A 39 4.53 0.21 -8.70
N ARG A 40 5.46 0.10 -9.66
CA ARG A 40 5.34 0.71 -10.98
C ARG A 40 4.19 0.08 -11.78
N TYR A 41 4.11 -1.26 -11.78
CA TYR A 41 3.03 -1.97 -12.48
C TYR A 41 1.65 -1.56 -11.94
N TYR A 42 1.52 -1.40 -10.63
CA TYR A 42 0.27 -0.98 -9.98
C TYR A 42 -0.10 0.45 -10.32
N GLY A 43 0.86 1.37 -10.34
CA GLY A 43 0.63 2.74 -10.81
C GLY A 43 0.05 2.76 -12.23
N SER A 44 0.65 2.01 -13.16
CA SER A 44 0.15 1.94 -14.54
C SER A 44 -1.26 1.35 -14.65
N MET A 45 -1.63 0.40 -13.79
CA MET A 45 -3.00 -0.13 -13.79
C MET A 45 -4.01 0.85 -13.21
N ILE A 46 -3.62 1.64 -12.20
CA ILE A 46 -4.47 2.72 -11.69
C ILE A 46 -4.77 3.71 -12.81
N ASP A 47 -3.74 4.15 -13.54
CA ASP A 47 -3.92 5.10 -14.64
C ASP A 47 -4.84 4.56 -15.74
N LEU A 48 -4.70 3.27 -16.09
CA LEU A 48 -5.56 2.58 -17.06
C LEU A 48 -7.01 2.44 -16.59
N GLN A 49 -7.25 2.32 -15.28
CA GLN A 49 -8.60 2.19 -14.72
C GLN A 49 -9.28 3.55 -14.52
N GLU A 50 -8.49 4.62 -14.37
CA GLU A 50 -9.02 5.96 -14.09
C GLU A 50 -9.23 6.83 -15.33
N LEU A 51 -8.62 6.50 -16.46
CA LEU A 51 -8.70 7.33 -17.66
C LEU A 51 -9.34 6.56 -18.82
N ASP A 52 -10.52 7.04 -19.24
CA ASP A 52 -11.21 6.46 -20.39
C ASP A 52 -10.58 6.89 -21.72
N LYS A 53 -10.84 6.10 -22.77
CA LYS A 53 -10.32 6.39 -24.11
C LYS A 53 -10.81 7.75 -24.60
N GLY A 54 -9.88 8.65 -24.90
CA GLY A 54 -10.16 9.98 -25.42
C GLY A 54 -10.25 11.07 -24.35
N GLU A 55 -10.14 10.71 -23.07
CA GLU A 55 -10.01 11.68 -22.00
C GLU A 55 -8.59 12.28 -21.95
N PRO A 56 -8.48 13.55 -21.54
CA PRO A 56 -7.19 14.20 -21.42
C PRO A 56 -6.44 13.78 -20.14
N TYR A 57 -5.10 13.68 -20.22
CA TYR A 57 -4.26 13.21 -19.11
C TYR A 57 -4.30 14.08 -17.85
N TRP A 58 -4.70 15.35 -17.92
CA TRP A 58 -4.88 16.18 -16.72
C TRP A 58 -6.06 15.74 -15.85
N ASN A 59 -6.91 14.82 -16.33
CA ASN A 59 -7.94 14.17 -15.53
C ASN A 59 -7.39 13.01 -14.69
N LEU A 60 -6.14 12.58 -14.92
CA LEU A 60 -5.50 11.56 -14.08
C LEU A 60 -5.50 12.06 -12.64
N LYS A 61 -5.96 11.20 -11.75
CA LYS A 61 -6.01 11.49 -10.33
C LYS A 61 -4.65 11.24 -9.72
N LYS A 62 -4.35 12.04 -8.71
CA LYS A 62 -3.28 11.73 -7.77
C LYS A 62 -3.40 10.29 -7.27
N SER A 63 -2.33 9.53 -7.39
CA SER A 63 -2.32 8.10 -7.10
C SER A 63 -1.26 7.75 -6.06
N TYR A 64 -1.58 6.76 -5.22
CA TYR A 64 -0.71 6.22 -4.21
C TYR A 64 -0.65 4.70 -4.33
N VAL A 65 0.55 4.15 -4.45
CA VAL A 65 0.79 2.71 -4.26
C VAL A 65 1.53 2.54 -2.95
N ILE A 66 0.92 1.85 -1.99
CA ILE A 66 1.38 1.74 -0.61
C ILE A 66 1.61 0.27 -0.27
N PHE A 67 2.85 -0.09 0.03
CA PHE A 67 3.17 -1.38 0.63
C PHE A 67 3.34 -1.22 2.14
N ILE A 68 2.71 -2.09 2.93
CA ILE A 68 2.95 -2.24 4.37
C ILE A 68 3.82 -3.49 4.54
N CYS A 69 5.10 -3.31 4.84
CA CYS A 69 6.08 -4.38 4.97
C CYS A 69 6.30 -4.76 6.43
N THR A 70 6.31 -6.06 6.73
CA THR A 70 6.73 -6.58 8.05
C THR A 70 8.26 -6.61 8.24
N PHE A 71 8.99 -5.95 7.34
CA PHE A 71 10.44 -5.87 7.29
C PHE A 71 10.89 -4.53 6.69
N ASP A 72 12.13 -4.15 6.96
CA ASP A 72 12.71 -2.94 6.39
C ASP A 72 13.26 -3.18 4.99
N LEU A 73 12.47 -2.84 3.97
CA LEU A 73 12.82 -3.02 2.57
C LEU A 73 14.11 -2.27 2.15
N PHE A 74 14.43 -1.14 2.79
CA PHE A 74 15.55 -0.28 2.39
C PHE A 74 16.68 -0.22 3.42
N GLY A 75 16.48 -0.76 4.63
CA GLY A 75 17.51 -0.89 5.66
C GLY A 75 17.91 0.41 6.36
N GLU A 76 17.13 1.48 6.24
CA GLU A 76 17.41 2.78 6.84
C GLU A 76 16.70 2.99 8.20
N GLY A 77 15.98 2.00 8.70
CA GLY A 77 15.27 2.04 9.99
C GLY A 77 14.10 3.03 10.03
N ARG A 78 13.64 3.54 8.89
CA ARG A 78 12.47 4.45 8.81
C ARG A 78 11.18 3.65 8.91
N HIS A 79 10.14 4.22 9.51
CA HIS A 79 8.80 3.64 9.42
C HIS A 79 8.14 3.96 8.08
N ARG A 80 8.57 5.04 7.41
CA ARG A 80 7.98 5.50 6.17
C ARG A 80 9.05 5.88 5.17
N TYR A 81 8.96 5.25 4.00
CA TYR A 81 9.65 5.65 2.79
C TYR A 81 8.61 6.18 1.80
N THR A 82 8.80 7.40 1.31
CA THR A 82 7.92 8.02 0.31
C THR A 82 8.76 8.41 -0.89
N PHE A 83 8.34 7.98 -2.06
CA PHE A 83 9.01 8.22 -3.32
C PHE A 83 8.09 8.94 -4.30
N GLU A 84 8.67 9.91 -4.99
CA GLU A 84 8.07 10.63 -6.12
C GLU A 84 9.14 10.81 -7.20
N ASN A 85 8.72 11.16 -8.42
CA ASN A 85 9.65 11.46 -9.49
C ASN A 85 10.28 12.86 -9.27
N ARG A 86 11.60 12.91 -9.16
CA ARG A 86 12.40 14.13 -9.00
C ARG A 86 13.44 14.23 -10.10
N CYS A 87 13.80 15.45 -10.49
CA CYS A 87 14.92 15.69 -11.39
C CYS A 87 16.23 15.19 -10.75
N ARG A 88 17.05 14.50 -11.53
CA ARG A 88 18.29 13.91 -11.05
C ARG A 88 19.39 14.96 -10.90
N GLU A 89 19.40 15.93 -11.79
CA GLU A 89 20.36 17.04 -11.83
C GLU A 89 20.06 18.07 -10.72
N ASP A 90 18.78 18.23 -10.36
CA ASP A 90 18.32 19.07 -9.25
C ASP A 90 17.21 18.36 -8.45
N TYR A 91 17.60 17.74 -7.34
CA TYR A 91 16.67 17.03 -6.46
C TYR A 91 15.62 17.94 -5.81
N GLY A 92 15.75 19.26 -5.86
CA GLY A 92 14.72 20.20 -5.41
C GLY A 92 13.49 20.23 -6.30
N ILE A 93 13.62 19.82 -7.57
CA ILE A 93 12.56 19.87 -8.57
C ILE A 93 11.79 18.54 -8.60
N ALA A 94 10.52 18.58 -8.21
CA ALA A 94 9.58 17.47 -8.38
C ALA A 94 8.92 17.53 -9.77
N LEU A 95 8.72 16.38 -10.41
CA LEU A 95 8.08 16.29 -11.73
C LEU A 95 6.61 16.75 -11.68
N GLY A 96 5.94 16.54 -10.54
CA GLY A 96 4.54 16.93 -10.36
C GLY A 96 3.54 16.02 -11.06
N ASP A 97 3.90 14.78 -11.37
CA ASP A 97 3.03 13.77 -11.99
C ASP A 97 2.07 13.10 -11.00
N GLU A 98 2.12 13.50 -9.72
CA GLU A 98 1.22 13.06 -8.66
C GLU A 98 1.17 11.54 -8.42
N ALA A 99 2.16 10.80 -8.93
CA ALA A 99 2.27 9.35 -8.79
C ALA A 99 3.21 8.97 -7.63
N ILE A 100 2.63 8.78 -6.44
CA ILE A 100 3.38 8.56 -5.20
C ILE A 100 3.48 7.07 -4.87
N LYS A 101 4.67 6.65 -4.42
CA LYS A 101 4.91 5.29 -3.93
C LYS A 101 5.32 5.37 -2.47
N MET A 102 4.70 4.56 -1.62
CA MET A 102 5.00 4.52 -0.19
C MET A 102 5.31 3.10 0.25
N PHE A 103 6.32 2.96 1.10
CA PHE A 103 6.63 1.72 1.80
C PHE A 103 6.62 2.03 3.28
N LEU A 104 5.65 1.46 3.98
CA LEU A 104 5.52 1.55 5.42
C LEU A 104 6.18 0.33 6.03
N ASN A 105 7.16 0.55 6.88
CA ASN A 105 7.94 -0.49 7.52
C ASN A 105 7.50 -0.60 8.98
N THR A 106 7.00 -1.77 9.35
CA THR A 106 6.62 -2.03 10.75
C THR A 106 7.84 -2.00 11.65
N GLU A 107 8.99 -2.53 11.23
CA GLU A 107 10.29 -2.55 11.95
C GLU A 107 11.02 -1.20 11.98
N GLY A 108 10.30 -0.09 11.71
CA GLY A 108 10.85 1.24 11.86
C GLY A 108 11.25 1.55 13.31
N THR A 109 12.31 2.33 13.47
CA THR A 109 12.82 2.75 14.79
C THR A 109 12.99 4.26 14.91
N LYS A 110 12.87 4.99 13.78
CA LYS A 110 13.00 6.45 13.73
C LYS A 110 11.70 7.15 14.15
N GLU A 111 11.82 8.33 14.76
CA GLU A 111 10.69 9.19 15.09
C GLU A 111 10.27 10.03 13.85
N ASP A 112 9.78 9.35 12.80
CA ASP A 112 9.47 9.93 11.48
C ASP A 112 7.98 9.88 11.09
N ILE A 113 7.14 9.38 12.01
CA ILE A 113 5.69 9.28 11.89
C ILE A 113 5.01 9.63 13.22
N GLY A 114 3.72 10.00 13.16
CA GLY A 114 2.93 10.27 14.36
C GLY A 114 2.58 9.00 15.13
N SER A 115 2.27 9.16 16.42
CA SER A 115 1.93 8.06 17.34
C SER A 115 0.81 7.16 16.85
N GLY A 116 -0.19 7.70 16.14
CA GLY A 116 -1.29 6.91 15.59
C GLY A 116 -0.86 5.94 14.48
N LEU A 117 -0.04 6.39 13.54
CA LEU A 117 0.49 5.53 12.48
C LEU A 117 1.48 4.52 13.05
N LYS A 118 2.29 4.91 14.04
CA LYS A 118 3.22 4.02 14.73
C LYS A 118 2.47 2.87 15.39
N ALA A 119 1.44 3.18 16.17
CA ALA A 119 0.57 2.20 16.81
C ALA A 119 -0.11 1.26 15.80
N PHE A 120 -0.54 1.76 14.65
CA PHE A 120 -1.08 0.94 13.56
C PHE A 120 -0.03 -0.01 12.97
N LEU A 121 1.20 0.46 12.74
CA LEU A 121 2.29 -0.37 12.22
C LEU A 121 2.77 -1.40 13.25
N ASP A 122 2.82 -1.05 14.53
CA ASP A 122 3.11 -2.00 15.61
C ASP A 122 2.08 -3.14 15.62
N TYR A 123 0.80 -2.81 15.52
CA TYR A 123 -0.28 -3.78 15.42
C TYR A 123 -0.13 -4.71 14.21
N MET A 124 0.13 -4.14 13.03
CA MET A 124 0.33 -4.92 11.79
C MET A 124 1.60 -5.77 11.83
N GLY A 125 2.63 -5.35 12.57
CA GLY A 125 3.84 -6.13 12.84
C GLY A 125 3.66 -7.22 13.90
N GLY A 126 2.45 -7.39 14.45
CA GLY A 126 2.17 -8.39 15.49
C GLY A 126 2.73 -8.03 16.87
N ARG A 127 3.11 -6.77 17.10
CA ARG A 127 3.55 -6.29 18.41
C ARG A 127 2.33 -5.94 19.26
N GLU A 128 2.30 -6.46 20.48
CA GLU A 128 1.35 -6.00 21.48
C GLU A 128 1.61 -4.53 21.79
N SER A 129 0.59 -3.70 21.63
CA SER A 129 0.64 -2.28 21.93
C SER A 129 -0.38 -1.95 23.01
N ASP A 130 0.07 -1.34 24.11
CA ASP A 130 -0.80 -0.84 25.18
C ASP A 130 -1.63 0.39 24.75
N SER A 131 -1.51 0.83 23.51
CA SER A 131 -2.24 1.98 22.98
C SER A 131 -3.73 1.72 22.95
N ALA A 132 -4.50 2.62 23.56
CA ALA A 132 -5.97 2.63 23.47
C ALA A 132 -6.47 2.66 22.02
N LEU A 133 -5.67 3.20 21.09
CA LEU A 133 -5.96 3.17 19.66
C LEU A 133 -5.88 1.74 19.10
N VAL A 134 -4.89 0.94 19.53
CA VAL A 134 -4.70 -0.45 19.06
C VAL A 134 -5.80 -1.34 19.60
N ARG A 135 -6.20 -1.19 20.86
CA ARG A 135 -7.36 -1.91 21.42
C ARG A 135 -8.65 -1.56 20.67
N LYS A 136 -8.86 -0.28 20.35
CA LYS A 136 -10.01 0.15 19.54
C LYS A 136 -9.94 -0.38 18.11
N LEU A 137 -8.76 -0.39 17.49
CA LEU A 137 -8.52 -1.02 16.18
C LEU A 137 -8.82 -2.51 16.22
N ASP A 138 -8.38 -3.22 17.26
CA ASP A 138 -8.65 -4.64 17.45
C ASP A 138 -10.14 -4.92 17.64
N GLU A 139 -10.84 -4.10 18.43
CA GLU A 139 -12.29 -4.20 18.61
C GLU A 139 -13.04 -3.93 17.30
N GLU A 140 -12.62 -2.92 16.53
CA GLU A 140 -13.19 -2.58 15.23
C GLU A 140 -12.90 -3.65 14.17
N VAL A 141 -11.69 -4.20 14.14
CA VAL A 141 -11.30 -5.33 13.28
C VAL A 141 -12.08 -6.58 13.67
N ASN A 142 -12.22 -6.88 14.97
CA ASN A 142 -13.02 -8.00 15.45
C ASN A 142 -14.53 -7.82 15.19
N ARG A 143 -15.01 -6.57 15.18
CA ARG A 143 -16.39 -6.24 14.79
C ARG A 143 -16.57 -6.41 13.28
N ALA A 144 -15.61 -5.96 12.47
CA ALA A 144 -15.60 -6.14 11.02
C ALA A 144 -15.53 -7.62 10.62
N LYS A 145 -14.72 -8.44 11.31
CA LYS A 145 -14.67 -9.92 11.16
C LYS A 145 -16.02 -10.62 11.39
N LYS A 146 -16.95 -10.00 12.13
CA LYS A 146 -18.30 -10.54 12.40
C LYS A 146 -19.33 -10.10 11.34
N ASN A 147 -19.05 -9.06 10.55
CA ASN A 147 -19.86 -8.68 9.41
C ASN A 147 -19.60 -9.66 8.24
N ARG A 148 -20.67 -10.26 7.68
CA ARG A 148 -20.57 -11.34 6.66
C ARG A 148 -19.80 -10.95 5.41
N GLU A 149 -19.90 -9.69 4.99
CA GLU A 149 -19.26 -9.18 3.76
C GLU A 149 -17.76 -8.93 4.00
N TRP A 150 -17.45 -8.20 5.08
CA TRP A 150 -16.08 -7.94 5.53
C TRP A 150 -15.33 -9.20 5.98
N ARG A 151 -16.03 -10.19 6.54
CA ARG A 151 -15.46 -11.51 6.84
C ARG A 151 -14.99 -12.21 5.57
N ARG A 152 -15.71 -12.06 4.46
CA ARG A 152 -15.33 -12.66 3.18
C ARG A 152 -14.09 -11.99 2.61
N GLU A 153 -14.02 -10.66 2.66
CA GLU A 153 -12.85 -9.89 2.23
C GLU A 153 -11.63 -10.17 3.10
N TYR A 154 -11.79 -10.18 4.43
CA TYR A 154 -10.74 -10.52 5.39
C TYR A 154 -10.23 -11.97 5.25
N MET A 155 -11.13 -12.94 5.06
CA MET A 155 -10.73 -14.32 4.76
C MET A 155 -9.99 -14.43 3.43
N THR A 156 -10.34 -13.60 2.45
CA THR A 156 -9.63 -13.54 1.17
C THR A 156 -8.23 -12.95 1.35
N LEU A 157 -8.07 -11.89 2.15
CA LEU A 157 -6.78 -11.31 2.51
C LEU A 157 -5.89 -12.31 3.28
N LEU A 158 -6.44 -13.01 4.28
CA LEU A 158 -5.71 -14.03 5.03
C LEU A 158 -5.29 -15.23 4.17
N MET A 159 -6.17 -15.69 3.28
CA MET A 159 -5.81 -16.75 2.33
C MET A 159 -4.71 -16.31 1.37
N ARG A 160 -4.67 -15.01 1.00
CA ARG A 160 -3.59 -14.43 0.17
C ARG A 160 -2.27 -14.32 0.92
N ASP A 161 -2.29 -13.86 2.17
CA ASP A 161 -1.08 -13.84 3.00
C ASP A 161 -0.53 -15.25 3.16
N GLN A 162 -1.40 -16.24 3.38
CA GLN A 162 -1.01 -17.65 3.43
C GLN A 162 -0.40 -18.12 2.10
N GLU A 163 -1.02 -17.80 0.96
CA GLU A 163 -0.47 -18.12 -0.36
C GLU A 163 0.85 -17.41 -0.68
N ASN A 164 1.02 -16.15 -0.26
CA ASN A 164 2.25 -15.38 -0.43
C ASN A 164 3.37 -15.96 0.46
N ILE A 165 3.03 -16.42 1.67
CA ILE A 165 3.96 -17.15 2.54
C ILE A 165 4.37 -18.49 1.92
N GLU A 166 3.44 -19.20 1.27
CA GLU A 166 3.72 -20.48 0.61
C GLU A 166 4.50 -20.33 -0.70
N LYS A 167 4.38 -19.19 -1.40
CA LYS A 167 5.07 -18.92 -2.67
C LYS A 167 6.50 -18.40 -2.52
N GLY A 168 6.87 -17.88 -1.35
CA GLY A 168 8.22 -17.39 -1.04
C GLY A 168 8.48 -15.95 -1.50
#